data_AF-A0A8B7UTU1-F1
#
_entry.id   AF-A0A8B7UTU1-F1
#
_cell.length_a   1.000
_cell.length_b   1.000
_cell.length_c   1.000
_cell.angle_alpha   90.00
_cell.angle_beta   90.00
_cell.angle_gamma   90.00
#
_symmetry.space_group_name_H-M   'P 1'
#
loop_
_entity.id
_entity.type
_entity.pdbx_description
1 polymer ?
#
loop_
_entity_poly.entity_id
_entity_poly.type
_entity_poly.pdbx_seq_one_letter_code
_entity_poly.pdbx_strand_id
1 'polypeptide(L)'
;MDLDIEFDVHLGIAHTRWATHGEPNPVNSHPQRSDKNNEFIVIHNGIITNYKDLKKFLESKGYDFESETDTETIAKLVKYMYDNWESQDISFTTLVERVIQQLEGAFALVFKSVHFPGQAVGTRRGSPLLIGVRSEHKLSTDHIPILYRTARTQLGSQFTRWGSQGER
;
A
#
# COMPACT_ATOMS: atom_id res chain seq x y z
N MET A 1 17.97 15.03 10.96
CA MET A 1 16.62 15.62 10.91
C MET A 1 16.74 16.98 11.53
N ASP A 2 16.33 18.01 10.82
CA ASP A 2 16.22 19.34 11.38
C ASP A 2 14.92 19.38 12.20
N LEU A 3 15.05 19.53 13.51
CA LEU A 3 13.93 19.54 14.45
C LEU A 3 13.25 20.91 14.52
N ASP A 4 13.83 21.92 13.86
CA ASP A 4 13.34 23.29 13.86
C ASP A 4 12.38 23.56 12.67
N ILE A 5 12.14 22.56 11.82
CA ILE A 5 11.19 22.66 10.71
C ILE A 5 9.76 22.46 11.24
N GLU A 6 8.93 23.47 11.01
CA GLU A 6 7.50 23.43 11.28
C GLU A 6 6.71 22.95 10.05
N PHE A 7 5.74 22.07 10.26
CA PHE A 7 4.87 21.53 9.20
C PHE A 7 3.41 21.79 9.55
N ASP A 8 2.71 22.59 8.73
CA ASP A 8 1.27 22.78 8.84
C ASP A 8 0.49 21.47 8.57
N VAL A 9 0.97 20.67 7.62
CA VAL A 9 0.40 19.38 7.25
C VAL A 9 1.51 18.34 7.09
N HIS A 10 1.46 17.28 7.87
CA HIS A 10 2.42 16.19 7.79
C HIS A 10 1.77 14.83 8.11
N LEU A 11 2.18 13.80 7.37
CA LEU A 11 1.83 12.41 7.65
C LEU A 11 3.08 11.64 8.09
N GLY A 12 3.10 11.21 9.35
CA GLY A 12 4.06 10.24 9.86
C GLY A 12 3.47 8.84 9.89
N ILE A 13 4.27 7.82 9.54
CA ILE A 13 3.93 6.41 9.78
C ILE A 13 5.07 5.75 10.56
N ALA A 14 4.72 4.90 11.51
CA ALA A 14 5.66 4.20 12.38
C ALA A 14 5.19 2.77 12.60
N HIS A 15 6.12 1.86 12.90
CA HIS A 15 5.82 0.45 13.04
C HIS A 15 6.78 -0.25 14.00
N THR A 16 6.26 -1.16 14.80
CA THR A 16 7.05 -2.11 15.60
C THR A 16 6.85 -3.50 15.01
N ARG A 17 7.94 -4.15 14.61
CA ARG A 17 7.88 -5.39 13.83
C ARG A 17 8.17 -6.62 14.68
N TRP A 18 7.27 -7.59 14.63
CA TRP A 18 7.55 -8.98 14.96
C TRP A 18 7.90 -9.73 13.68
N ALA A 19 9.16 -10.14 13.51
CA ALA A 19 9.64 -10.73 12.26
C ALA A 19 9.01 -12.11 11.99
N THR A 20 8.33 -12.24 10.84
CA THR A 20 7.78 -13.52 10.32
C THR A 20 8.55 -14.01 9.08
N HIS A 21 9.04 -13.08 8.24
CA HIS A 21 9.88 -13.35 7.07
C HIS A 21 11.14 -12.46 7.10
N GLY A 22 12.32 -13.04 6.96
CA GLY A 22 13.59 -12.31 7.06
C GLY A 22 13.98 -11.96 8.49
N GLU A 23 15.29 -11.95 8.76
CA GLU A 23 15.83 -11.67 10.09
C GLU A 23 15.56 -10.23 10.56
N PRO A 24 15.57 -9.95 11.88
CA PRO A 24 15.49 -8.59 12.40
C PRO A 24 16.73 -7.77 12.03
N ASN A 25 16.60 -6.87 11.06
CA ASN A 25 17.63 -5.89 10.71
C ASN A 25 16.97 -4.60 10.17
N PRO A 26 17.73 -3.51 9.96
CA PRO A 26 17.17 -2.25 9.46
C PRO A 26 16.52 -2.36 8.07
N VAL A 27 17.04 -3.20 7.18
CA VAL A 27 16.51 -3.40 5.83
C VAL A 27 15.15 -4.11 5.84
N ASN A 28 14.97 -5.04 6.79
CA ASN A 28 13.73 -5.78 6.99
C ASN A 28 12.74 -5.03 7.91
N SER A 29 13.15 -3.92 8.52
CA SER A 29 12.24 -3.08 9.30
C SER A 29 11.27 -2.33 8.41
N HIS A 30 10.12 -1.97 8.96
CA HIS A 30 9.16 -1.12 8.28
C HIS A 30 9.45 0.35 8.64
N PRO A 31 9.09 1.32 7.78
CA PRO A 31 8.35 1.17 6.52
C PRO A 31 9.17 0.52 5.40
N GLN A 32 8.53 -0.34 4.61
CA GLN A 32 9.12 -0.83 3.36
C GLN A 32 8.86 0.17 2.23
N ARG A 33 9.83 0.35 1.34
CA ARG A 33 9.83 1.36 0.27
C ARG A 33 9.73 0.74 -1.12
N SER A 34 9.15 1.48 -2.07
CA SER A 34 9.04 1.07 -3.47
C SER A 34 10.35 1.18 -4.25
N ASP A 35 11.18 2.15 -3.93
CA ASP A 35 12.41 2.46 -4.67
C ASP A 35 13.37 3.25 -3.76
N LYS A 36 14.55 3.57 -4.28
CA LYS A 36 15.59 4.31 -3.53
C LYS A 36 15.18 5.75 -3.18
N ASN A 37 14.20 6.32 -3.88
CA ASN A 37 13.68 7.66 -3.66
C ASN A 37 12.47 7.69 -2.71
N ASN A 38 12.02 6.53 -2.23
CA ASN A 38 10.87 6.38 -1.35
C ASN A 38 9.56 6.92 -1.94
N GLU A 39 9.30 6.73 -3.24
CA GLU A 39 8.07 7.26 -3.87
C GLU A 39 6.80 6.77 -3.17
N PHE A 40 6.78 5.49 -2.76
CA PHE A 40 5.77 4.90 -1.91
C PHE A 40 6.42 4.18 -0.73
N ILE A 41 5.83 4.33 0.45
CA ILE A 41 6.20 3.59 1.65
C ILE A 41 4.97 3.00 2.33
N VAL A 42 5.13 1.82 2.93
CA VAL A 42 4.04 1.07 3.58
C VAL A 42 4.49 0.46 4.90
N ILE A 43 3.59 0.48 5.88
CA ILE A 43 3.70 -0.32 7.12
C ILE A 43 2.63 -1.42 7.09
N HIS A 44 2.97 -2.60 7.58
CA HIS A 44 2.14 -3.80 7.46
C HIS A 44 2.13 -4.64 8.74
N ASN A 45 0.93 -5.04 9.16
CA ASN A 45 0.69 -6.08 10.16
C ASN A 45 -0.04 -7.25 9.54
N GLY A 46 0.60 -8.41 9.48
CA GLY A 46 0.02 -9.61 8.90
C GLY A 46 1.05 -10.41 8.09
N ILE A 47 0.55 -11.25 7.19
CA ILE A 47 1.36 -12.05 6.28
C ILE A 47 0.71 -12.04 4.89
N ILE A 48 1.50 -11.70 3.87
CA ILE A 48 1.11 -11.86 2.47
C ILE A 48 1.52 -13.25 2.01
N THR A 49 0.54 -14.15 1.86
CA THR A 49 0.83 -15.58 1.64
C THR A 49 1.35 -15.88 0.23
N ASN A 50 1.01 -15.04 -0.74
CA ASN A 50 1.42 -15.17 -2.14
C ASN A 50 2.60 -14.24 -2.53
N TYR A 51 3.38 -13.73 -1.56
CA TYR A 51 4.45 -12.77 -1.83
C TYR A 51 5.52 -13.30 -2.80
N LYS A 52 5.78 -14.62 -2.82
CA LYS A 52 6.76 -15.22 -3.73
C LYS A 52 6.37 -15.05 -5.20
N ASP A 53 5.09 -15.20 -5.51
CA ASP A 53 4.58 -15.03 -6.87
C ASP A 53 4.60 -13.55 -7.27
N LEU A 54 4.21 -12.67 -6.35
CA LEU A 54 4.29 -11.22 -6.55
C LEU A 54 5.74 -10.76 -6.75
N LYS A 55 6.68 -11.27 -5.95
CA LYS A 55 8.11 -10.94 -6.06
C LYS A 55 8.65 -11.33 -7.43
N LYS A 56 8.44 -12.57 -7.87
CA LYS A 56 8.86 -13.04 -9.21
C LYS A 56 8.24 -12.20 -10.32
N PHE A 57 6.95 -11.88 -10.23
CA PHE A 57 6.28 -11.02 -11.20
C PHE A 57 6.95 -9.64 -11.27
N LEU A 58 7.17 -8.98 -10.13
CA LEU A 58 7.76 -7.65 -10.07
C LEU A 58 9.22 -7.63 -10.53
N GLU A 59 10.01 -8.64 -10.15
CA GLU A 59 11.37 -8.83 -10.67
C GLU A 59 11.37 -8.97 -12.20
N SER A 60 10.41 -9.70 -12.78
CA SER A 60 10.25 -9.80 -14.24
C SER A 60 9.88 -8.48 -14.94
N LYS A 61 9.40 -7.49 -14.16
CA LYS A 61 9.07 -6.13 -14.61
C LYS A 61 10.21 -5.13 -14.34
N GLY A 62 11.36 -5.59 -13.84
CA GLY A 62 12.53 -4.76 -13.58
C GLY A 62 12.54 -4.08 -12.21
N TYR A 63 11.76 -4.59 -11.25
CA TYR A 63 11.77 -4.09 -9.88
C TYR A 63 12.74 -4.91 -9.03
N ASP A 64 13.80 -4.26 -8.56
CA ASP A 64 14.78 -4.87 -7.65
C ASP A 64 14.25 -4.87 -6.21
N PHE A 65 14.53 -5.95 -5.47
CA PHE A 65 14.20 -6.10 -4.05
C PHE A 65 15.45 -5.97 -3.19
N GLU A 66 15.31 -5.33 -2.03
CA GLU A 66 16.42 -5.18 -1.07
C GLU A 66 16.20 -5.94 0.24
N SER A 67 14.96 -6.30 0.56
CA SER A 67 14.59 -7.02 1.78
C SER A 67 14.16 -8.46 1.50
N GLU A 68 14.07 -9.23 2.58
CA GLU A 68 13.55 -10.60 2.59
C GLU A 68 12.08 -10.64 3.02
N THR A 69 11.46 -9.47 3.22
CA THR A 69 10.11 -9.36 3.75
C THR A 69 9.06 -9.55 2.67
N ASP A 70 7.95 -10.19 3.04
CA ASP A 70 6.73 -10.21 2.23
C ASP A 70 6.20 -8.78 1.97
N THR A 71 6.39 -7.89 2.94
CA THR A 71 5.89 -6.52 2.93
C THR A 71 6.47 -5.67 1.79
N GLU A 72 7.73 -5.88 1.39
CA GLU A 72 8.31 -5.12 0.28
C GLU A 72 7.57 -5.34 -1.04
N THR A 73 6.98 -6.53 -1.26
CA THR A 73 6.18 -6.79 -2.46
C THR A 73 4.99 -5.84 -2.57
N ILE A 74 4.43 -5.40 -1.44
CA ILE A 74 3.31 -4.45 -1.40
C ILE A 74 3.78 -3.06 -1.88
N ALA A 75 4.94 -2.60 -1.39
CA ALA A 75 5.50 -1.29 -1.76
C ALA A 75 5.89 -1.26 -3.25
N LYS A 76 6.49 -2.33 -3.75
CA LYS A 76 6.84 -2.49 -5.17
C LYS A 76 5.58 -2.57 -6.04
N LEU A 77 4.55 -3.30 -5.60
CA LEU A 77 3.31 -3.47 -6.35
C LEU A 77 2.51 -2.17 -6.47
N VAL A 78 2.43 -1.34 -5.42
CA VAL A 78 1.73 -0.04 -5.53
C VAL A 78 2.42 0.87 -6.55
N LYS A 79 3.76 0.87 -6.59
CA LYS A 79 4.51 1.61 -7.62
C LYS A 79 4.27 1.03 -9.01
N TYR A 80 4.28 -0.29 -9.18
CA TYR A 80 3.92 -0.92 -10.45
C TYR A 80 2.54 -0.49 -10.95
N MET A 81 1.54 -0.44 -10.08
CA MET A 81 0.20 0.02 -10.45
C MET A 81 0.17 1.50 -10.83
N TYR A 82 1.00 2.33 -10.19
CA TYR A 82 1.14 3.76 -10.51
C TYR A 82 1.82 3.96 -11.87
N ASP A 83 2.97 3.32 -12.09
CA ASP A 83 3.77 3.44 -13.30
C ASP A 83 3.04 2.94 -14.56
N ASN A 84 2.09 2.02 -14.41
CA ASN A 84 1.33 1.42 -15.52
C ASN A 84 -0.10 1.99 -15.64
N TRP A 85 -0.38 3.12 -15.00
CA TRP A 85 -1.70 3.73 -15.08
C TRP A 85 -1.82 4.73 -16.24
N GLU A 86 -2.86 4.60 -17.06
CA GLU A 86 -3.01 5.35 -18.32
C GLU A 86 -3.44 6.82 -18.14
N SER A 87 -4.08 7.18 -17.02
CA SER A 87 -4.61 8.53 -16.76
C SER A 87 -3.81 9.30 -15.71
N GLN A 88 -3.59 10.59 -15.88
CA GLN A 88 -2.85 11.40 -14.91
C GLN A 88 -3.60 11.60 -13.57
N ASP A 89 -4.90 11.31 -13.52
CA ASP A 89 -5.77 11.61 -12.37
C ASP A 89 -6.18 10.38 -11.56
N ILE A 90 -5.25 9.45 -11.30
CA ILE A 90 -5.54 8.33 -10.40
C ILE A 90 -5.57 8.78 -8.93
N SER A 91 -6.66 8.46 -8.23
CA SER A 91 -6.70 8.64 -6.78
C SER A 91 -5.87 7.58 -6.04
N PHE A 92 -5.27 7.97 -4.91
CA PHE A 92 -4.46 7.07 -4.10
C PHE A 92 -5.23 5.81 -3.67
N THR A 93 -6.51 5.97 -3.30
CA THR A 93 -7.39 4.85 -2.97
C THR A 93 -7.55 3.87 -4.12
N THR A 94 -7.62 4.33 -5.37
CA THR A 94 -7.71 3.45 -6.55
C THR A 94 -6.48 2.56 -6.71
N LEU A 95 -5.29 3.11 -6.49
CA LEU A 95 -4.04 2.33 -6.54
C LEU A 95 -4.08 1.23 -5.47
N VAL A 96 -4.40 1.61 -4.23
CA VAL A 96 -4.45 0.67 -3.11
C VAL A 96 -5.54 -0.39 -3.31
N GLU A 97 -6.69 -0.03 -3.88
CA GLU A 97 -7.74 -0.99 -4.27
C GLU A 97 -7.21 -2.05 -5.25
N ARG A 98 -6.47 -1.64 -6.28
CA ARG A 98 -5.87 -2.61 -7.24
C ARG A 98 -4.80 -3.47 -6.58
N VAL A 99 -4.01 -2.92 -5.66
CA VAL A 99 -3.01 -3.67 -4.90
C VAL A 99 -3.68 -4.76 -4.06
N ILE A 100 -4.67 -4.42 -3.21
CA ILE A 100 -5.28 -5.39 -2.30
C ILE A 100 -6.06 -6.51 -3.01
N GLN A 101 -6.46 -6.31 -4.27
CA GLN A 101 -7.05 -7.35 -5.11
C GLN A 101 -6.05 -8.45 -5.50
N GLN A 102 -4.75 -8.15 -5.53
CA GLN A 102 -3.69 -9.12 -5.84
C GLN A 102 -3.09 -9.77 -4.59
N LEU A 103 -3.26 -9.17 -3.42
CA LEU A 103 -2.72 -9.70 -2.17
C LEU A 103 -3.58 -10.86 -1.66
N GLU A 104 -2.93 -11.93 -1.18
CA GLU A 104 -3.53 -13.04 -0.45
C GLU A 104 -3.03 -13.07 1.00
N GLY A 105 -3.85 -13.63 1.91
CA GLY A 105 -3.55 -13.64 3.34
C GLY A 105 -4.26 -12.54 4.13
N ALA A 106 -3.72 -12.25 5.32
CA ALA A 106 -4.28 -11.28 6.26
C ALA A 106 -3.30 -10.13 6.46
N PHE A 107 -3.80 -8.89 6.43
CA PHE A 107 -3.01 -7.67 6.52
C PHE A 107 -3.79 -6.51 7.12
N ALA A 108 -3.08 -5.59 7.76
CA ALA A 108 -3.48 -4.20 7.98
C ALA A 108 -2.35 -3.33 7.46
N LEU A 109 -2.68 -2.36 6.61
CA LEU A 109 -1.73 -1.57 5.84
C LEU A 109 -2.01 -0.08 6.02
N VAL A 110 -0.95 0.73 6.06
CA VAL A 110 -1.02 2.18 5.91
C VAL A 110 0.03 2.63 4.90
N PHE A 111 -0.41 3.35 3.88
CA PHE A 111 0.42 3.85 2.79
C PHE A 111 0.67 5.36 2.91
N LYS A 112 1.87 5.79 2.52
CA LYS A 112 2.26 7.19 2.28
C LYS A 112 3.01 7.27 0.96
N SER A 113 2.85 8.37 0.24
CA SER A 113 3.56 8.60 -1.03
C SER A 113 3.88 10.07 -1.24
N VAL A 114 4.97 10.34 -1.96
CA VAL A 114 5.34 11.69 -2.41
C VAL A 114 4.39 12.22 -3.49
N HIS A 115 3.74 11.34 -4.25
CA HIS A 115 2.78 11.70 -5.30
C HIS A 115 1.42 12.14 -4.73
N PHE A 116 1.16 11.82 -3.46
CA PHE A 116 -0.07 12.13 -2.75
C PHE A 116 0.24 12.83 -1.41
N PRO A 117 0.81 14.04 -1.42
CA PRO A 117 1.27 14.72 -0.22
C PRO A 117 0.11 14.97 0.75
N GLY A 118 0.34 14.68 2.03
CA GLY A 118 -0.66 14.82 3.11
C GLY A 118 -1.75 13.74 3.14
N GLN A 119 -1.81 12.84 2.15
CA GLN A 119 -2.80 11.78 2.10
C GLN A 119 -2.30 10.48 2.76
N ALA A 120 -3.18 9.82 3.50
CA ALA A 120 -2.98 8.48 4.03
C ALA A 120 -4.05 7.53 3.47
N VAL A 121 -3.65 6.31 3.11
CA VAL A 121 -4.62 5.24 2.79
C VAL A 121 -4.39 4.08 3.73
N GLY A 122 -5.41 3.77 4.54
CA GLY A 122 -5.44 2.63 5.45
C GLY A 122 -6.40 1.56 4.95
N THR A 123 -6.01 0.28 5.03
CA THR A 123 -6.88 -0.86 4.64
C THR A 123 -6.58 -2.09 5.47
N ARG A 124 -7.55 -2.99 5.61
CA ARG A 124 -7.40 -4.23 6.35
C ARG A 124 -8.15 -5.41 5.74
N ARG A 125 -7.60 -6.60 5.95
CA ARG A 125 -8.26 -7.89 5.77
C ARG A 125 -7.70 -8.85 6.83
N GLY A 126 -8.54 -9.29 7.78
CA GLY A 126 -8.10 -10.23 8.82
C GLY A 126 -7.14 -9.69 9.92
N SER A 127 -6.71 -8.42 9.87
CA SER A 127 -5.88 -7.78 10.92
C SER A 127 -6.52 -6.47 11.41
N PRO A 128 -6.50 -6.12 12.72
CA PRO A 128 -7.10 -4.90 13.25
C PRO A 128 -6.49 -3.60 12.70
N LEU A 129 -7.34 -2.61 12.42
CA LEU A 129 -6.96 -1.24 12.07
C LEU A 129 -8.11 -0.30 12.47
N LEU A 130 -7.78 0.84 13.09
CA LEU A 130 -8.74 1.88 13.50
C LEU A 130 -8.18 3.28 13.20
N ILE A 131 -9.06 4.27 13.10
CA ILE A 131 -8.70 5.67 12.87
C ILE A 131 -9.25 6.51 14.02
N GLY A 132 -8.35 7.19 14.75
CA GLY A 132 -8.73 8.22 15.72
C GLY A 132 -8.73 9.59 15.06
N VAL A 133 -9.69 10.44 15.44
CA VAL A 133 -9.83 11.82 14.92
C VAL A 133 -9.98 12.81 16.07
N ARG A 134 -9.35 13.98 15.95
CA ARG A 134 -9.47 15.10 16.89
C ARG A 134 -9.47 16.41 16.12
N SER A 135 -10.42 17.30 16.44
CA SER A 135 -10.52 18.65 15.90
C SER A 135 -11.14 19.57 16.97
N GLU A 136 -10.78 20.85 16.95
CA GLU A 136 -11.41 21.88 17.79
C GLU A 136 -12.80 22.26 17.25
N HIS A 137 -13.07 21.96 15.98
CA HIS A 137 -14.33 22.24 15.31
C HIS A 137 -15.25 21.02 15.32
N LYS A 138 -16.56 21.27 15.14
CA LYS A 138 -17.55 20.20 14.99
C LYS A 138 -17.22 19.34 13.77
N LEU A 139 -17.27 18.02 13.95
CA LEU A 139 -17.18 17.06 12.85
C LEU A 139 -18.47 17.10 12.02
N SER A 140 -18.36 16.80 10.73
CA SER A 140 -19.49 16.78 9.81
C SER A 140 -20.47 15.64 10.07
N THR A 141 -19.98 14.53 10.62
CA THR A 141 -20.78 13.34 10.94
C THR A 141 -20.07 12.47 11.98
N ASP A 142 -20.85 11.68 12.71
CA ASP A 142 -20.40 10.57 13.57
C ASP A 142 -20.55 9.20 12.88
N HIS A 143 -21.06 9.18 11.64
CA HIS A 143 -21.23 7.97 10.84
C HIS A 143 -20.77 8.17 9.39
N ILE A 144 -19.63 7.57 9.02
CA ILE A 144 -19.07 7.67 7.67
C ILE A 144 -19.75 6.62 6.77
N PRO A 145 -20.46 7.03 5.69
CA PRO A 145 -21.05 6.08 4.76
C PRO A 145 -19.98 5.36 3.93
N ILE A 146 -20.22 4.08 3.63
CA ILE A 146 -19.35 3.29 2.76
C ILE A 146 -19.65 3.63 1.29
N LEU A 147 -18.60 3.86 0.51
CA LEU A 147 -18.70 4.13 -0.92
C LEU A 147 -18.32 2.89 -1.74
N TYR A 148 -19.03 2.68 -2.85
CA TYR A 148 -18.75 1.62 -3.82
C TYR A 148 -18.40 2.23 -5.17
N ARG A 149 -17.36 1.72 -5.82
CA ARG A 149 -17.03 2.11 -7.20
C ARG A 149 -18.10 1.56 -8.15
N THR A 150 -18.82 2.44 -8.83
CA THR A 150 -19.78 2.02 -9.87
C THR A 150 -19.02 1.55 -11.11
N ALA A 151 -19.48 0.45 -11.74
CA ALA A 151 -18.79 -0.26 -12.82
C ALA A 151 -18.66 0.51 -14.17
N ARG A 152 -18.83 1.84 -14.19
CA ARG A 152 -18.90 2.64 -15.43
C ARG A 152 -17.57 3.18 -15.96
N THR A 153 -16.45 2.82 -15.35
CA THR A 153 -15.10 3.19 -15.82
C THR A 153 -14.22 1.96 -16.04
N GLN A 154 -14.75 0.96 -16.74
CA GLN A 154 -13.93 0.01 -17.50
C GLN A 154 -13.78 0.52 -18.93
N LEU A 155 -12.91 1.51 -19.11
CA LEU A 155 -12.27 1.77 -20.40
C LEU A 155 -10.79 1.51 -20.16
N GLY A 156 -10.27 0.42 -20.76
CA GLY A 156 -8.84 0.15 -20.90
C GLY A 156 -8.08 -0.23 -19.63
N SER A 157 -8.14 -1.49 -19.21
CA SER A 157 -6.94 -2.28 -18.81
C SER A 157 -7.42 -3.65 -18.35
N GLN A 158 -7.16 -4.69 -19.15
CA GLN A 158 -7.30 -6.08 -18.72
C GLN A 158 -6.26 -6.37 -17.62
N PHE A 159 -6.59 -6.08 -16.37
CA PHE A 159 -5.89 -6.64 -15.22
C PHE A 159 -6.82 -7.67 -14.57
N THR A 160 -6.93 -8.83 -15.22
CA THR A 160 -7.56 -10.01 -14.65
C THR A 160 -6.69 -10.52 -13.51
N ARG A 161 -7.30 -11.00 -12.42
CA ARG A 161 -6.61 -11.67 -11.31
C ARG A 161 -5.65 -12.72 -11.90
N TRP A 162 -4.36 -12.57 -11.61
CA TRP A 162 -3.35 -13.53 -12.04
C TRP A 162 -3.71 -14.90 -11.43
N GLY A 163 -4.01 -15.90 -12.27
CA GLY A 163 -4.35 -17.27 -11.84
C GLY A 163 -5.70 -17.84 -12.29
N SER A 164 -6.56 -17.11 -12.99
CA SER A 164 -7.86 -17.65 -13.46
C SER A 164 -7.89 -18.22 -14.89
N GLN A 165 -6.73 -18.54 -15.48
CA GLN A 165 -6.67 -19.30 -16.73
C GLN A 165 -5.83 -20.55 -16.52
N GLY A 166 -6.52 -21.65 -16.22
CA GLY A 166 -5.85 -22.93 -16.00
C GLY A 166 -6.76 -23.99 -15.40
N GLU A 167 -7.93 -24.25 -16.01
CA GLU A 167 -8.57 -25.57 -15.98
C GLU A 167 -9.53 -25.64 -17.18
N ARG A 168 -9.42 -26.73 -17.93
CA ARG A 168 -10.23 -27.03 -19.12
C ARG A 168 -11.63 -27.48 -18.73
#